data_AF-A0A6V8NS68-F1
#
_entry.id   AF-A0A6V8NS68-F1
#
_cell.length_a   1.000
_cell.length_b   1.000
_cell.length_c   1.000
_cell.angle_alpha   90.00
_cell.angle_beta   90.00
_cell.angle_gamma   90.00
#
_symmetry.space_group_name_H-M   'P 1'
#
loop_
_entity.id
_entity.type
_entity.pdbx_description
1 polymer ?
#
loop_
_entity_poly.entity_id
_entity_poly.type
_entity_poly.pdbx_seq_one_letter_code
_entity_poly.pdbx_strand_id
1 'polypeptide(L)'
;RYVERVLRKHGLTEIPVYTNSVSFQEDRMVMSFPYQDEECGLCGTCKEAILEKLRGEGDLAILIGDGGSDFCVAHSADIVFAKGRLKDYCEENGIPFIPFQSFQDILK
;
A
#
# COMPACT_ATOMS: atom_id res chain seq x y z
N ARG A 1 -8.32 14.85 -0.11
CA ARG A 1 -8.42 13.80 0.94
C ARG A 1 -7.23 13.89 1.90
N TYR A 2 -7.23 13.23 3.07
CA TYR A 2 -6.14 13.37 4.08
C TYR A 2 -4.76 13.06 3.50
N VAL A 3 -4.60 11.89 2.85
CA VAL A 3 -3.34 11.45 2.24
C VAL A 3 -2.85 12.45 1.18
N GLU A 4 -3.70 12.83 0.22
CA GLU A 4 -3.38 13.85 -0.80
C GLU A 4 -2.96 15.20 -0.20
N ARG A 5 -3.59 15.62 0.90
CA ARG A 5 -3.23 16.88 1.58
C ARG A 5 -1.83 16.80 2.19
N VAL A 6 -1.46 15.66 2.77
CA VAL A 6 -0.10 15.41 3.28
C VAL A 6 0.90 15.45 2.12
N LEU A 7 0.65 14.69 1.05
CA LEU A 7 1.53 14.66 -0.13
C LEU A 7 1.73 16.05 -0.75
N ARG A 8 0.64 16.81 -0.93
CA ARG A 8 0.70 18.18 -1.47
C ARG A 8 1.52 19.12 -0.60
N LYS A 9 1.47 18.99 0.74
CA LYS A 9 2.29 19.80 1.66
C LYS A 9 3.79 19.59 1.40
N HIS A 10 4.17 18.42 0.90
CA HIS A 10 5.55 18.06 0.55
C HIS A 10 5.86 18.21 -0.94
N GLY A 11 4.97 18.80 -1.74
CA GLY A 11 5.18 19.01 -3.18
C GLY A 11 5.01 17.76 -4.05
N LEU A 12 4.46 16.66 -3.51
CA LEU A 12 4.32 15.37 -4.17
C LEU A 12 2.92 15.20 -4.80
N THR A 13 2.55 16.11 -5.69
CA THR A 13 1.18 16.14 -6.26
C THR A 13 0.98 15.19 -7.43
N GLU A 14 2.06 14.70 -8.02
CA GLU A 14 2.12 13.81 -9.16
C GLU A 14 1.95 12.32 -8.80
N ILE A 15 2.10 11.98 -7.52
CA ILE A 15 1.97 10.61 -7.05
C ILE A 15 0.48 10.19 -7.08
N PRO A 16 0.11 9.15 -7.86
CA PRO A 16 -1.25 8.61 -7.82
C PRO A 16 -1.61 8.08 -6.43
N VAL A 17 -2.80 8.41 -5.92
CA VAL A 17 -3.24 8.01 -4.58
C VAL A 17 -4.40 7.03 -4.67
N TYR A 18 -4.19 5.84 -4.12
CA TYR A 18 -5.22 4.80 -3.95
C TYR A 18 -5.51 4.64 -2.46
N THR A 19 -6.69 5.08 -2.03
CA THR A 19 -7.10 5.02 -0.62
C THR A 19 -8.62 5.05 -0.49
N ASN A 20 -9.13 4.53 0.61
CA ASN A 20 -10.51 4.75 1.03
C ASN A 20 -10.78 6.23 1.19
N SER A 21 -12.03 6.64 0.98
CA SER A 21 -12.44 8.02 1.20
C SER A 21 -13.51 8.09 2.27
N VAL A 22 -13.43 9.16 3.07
CA VAL A 22 -14.44 9.51 4.05
C VAL A 22 -15.04 10.85 3.67
N SER A 23 -16.36 10.93 3.66
CA SER A 23 -17.11 12.17 3.48
C SER A 23 -18.00 12.39 4.69
N PHE A 24 -18.14 13.65 5.09
CA PHE A 24 -19.03 14.06 6.17
C PHE A 24 -20.25 14.69 5.53
N GLN A 25 -21.40 14.07 5.68
CA GLN A 25 -22.69 14.54 5.17
C GLN A 25 -23.58 14.80 6.36
N GLU A 26 -23.95 16.07 6.58
CA GLU A 26 -24.70 16.52 7.76
C GLU A 26 -24.11 15.93 9.06
N ASP A 27 -24.81 14.99 9.69
CA ASP A 27 -24.43 14.34 10.95
C ASP A 27 -23.85 12.92 10.77
N ARG A 28 -23.46 12.54 9.56
CA ARG A 28 -23.00 11.17 9.25
C ARG A 28 -21.64 11.16 8.57
N MET A 29 -20.84 10.19 9.00
CA MET A 29 -19.61 9.79 8.33
C MET A 29 -19.96 8.71 7.30
N VAL A 30 -19.69 8.98 6.03
CA VAL A 30 -19.89 8.04 4.93
C VAL A 30 -18.53 7.61 4.39
N MET A 31 -18.25 6.31 4.48
CA MET A 31 -17.06 5.70 3.91
C MET A 31 -17.33 5.19 2.49
N SER A 32 -16.34 5.33 1.63
CA SER A 32 -16.33 4.76 0.29
C SER A 32 -15.03 3.99 0.06
N PHE A 33 -15.17 2.81 -0.52
CA PHE A 33 -14.11 1.83 -0.77
C PHE A 33 -13.92 1.62 -2.29
N PRO A 34 -13.46 2.65 -3.03
CA PRO A 34 -13.43 2.62 -4.50
C PRO A 34 -12.41 1.64 -5.08
N TYR A 35 -11.55 1.07 -4.24
CA TYR A 35 -10.50 0.12 -4.61
C TYR A 35 -10.64 -1.18 -3.82
N GLN A 36 -11.84 -1.47 -3.32
CA GLN A 36 -12.16 -2.81 -2.85
C GLN A 36 -12.15 -3.76 -4.04
N ASP A 37 -11.67 -4.97 -3.79
CA ASP A 37 -11.75 -6.07 -4.72
C ASP A 37 -12.81 -7.07 -4.22
N GLU A 38 -13.75 -7.42 -5.08
CA GLU A 38 -14.89 -8.28 -4.72
C GLU A 38 -14.46 -9.72 -4.47
N GLU A 39 -13.46 -10.22 -5.22
CA GLU A 39 -12.92 -11.57 -5.04
C GLU A 39 -12.16 -11.70 -3.71
N CYS A 40 -11.38 -10.68 -3.35
CA CYS A 40 -10.73 -10.58 -2.04
C CYS A 40 -11.75 -10.51 -0.90
N GLY A 41 -12.77 -9.65 -1.01
CA GLY A 41 -13.88 -9.52 -0.05
C GLY A 41 -13.51 -9.00 1.35
N LEU A 42 -12.22 -8.85 1.67
CA LEU A 42 -11.72 -8.50 3.01
C LEU A 42 -11.17 -7.08 3.11
N CYS A 43 -10.61 -6.56 2.01
CA CYS A 43 -9.85 -5.32 1.99
C CYS A 43 -10.71 -4.14 1.53
N GLY A 44 -10.70 -3.02 2.27
CA GLY A 44 -11.31 -1.78 1.78
C GLY A 44 -10.55 -1.14 0.61
N THR A 45 -9.22 -1.26 0.62
CA THR A 45 -8.34 -0.95 -0.52
C THR A 45 -7.47 -2.19 -0.73
N CYS A 46 -7.74 -2.96 -1.78
CA CYS A 46 -6.99 -4.18 -2.09
C CYS A 46 -5.68 -3.83 -2.81
N LYS A 47 -4.58 -3.82 -2.08
CA LYS A 47 -3.26 -3.44 -2.60
C LYS A 47 -2.72 -4.43 -3.63
N GLU A 48 -3.02 -5.72 -3.46
CA GLU A 48 -2.66 -6.76 -4.41
C GLU A 48 -3.38 -6.56 -5.75
N ALA A 49 -4.70 -6.37 -5.74
CA ALA A 49 -5.45 -6.08 -6.96
C ALA A 49 -4.99 -4.77 -7.66
N ILE A 50 -4.58 -3.76 -6.89
CA ILE A 50 -3.99 -2.54 -7.45
C ILE A 50 -2.63 -2.85 -8.11
N LEU A 51 -1.76 -3.63 -7.46
CA LEU A 51 -0.47 -4.03 -8.02
C LEU A 51 -0.67 -4.76 -9.35
N GLU A 52 -1.50 -5.79 -9.37
CA GLU A 52 -1.78 -6.57 -10.58
C GLU A 52 -2.37 -5.72 -11.72
N LYS A 53 -3.22 -4.74 -11.38
CA LYS A 53 -3.79 -3.83 -12.36
C LYS A 53 -2.77 -2.85 -12.95
N LEU A 54 -1.80 -2.40 -12.16
CA LEU A 54 -0.84 -1.37 -12.57
C LEU A 54 0.42 -1.96 -13.20
N ARG A 55 0.74 -3.22 -12.93
CA ARG A 55 1.94 -3.88 -13.42
C ARG A 55 1.86 -4.14 -14.92
N GLY A 56 2.74 -3.50 -15.68
CA GLY A 56 2.95 -3.79 -17.09
C GLY A 56 3.91 -4.96 -17.32
N GLU A 57 3.96 -5.41 -18.57
CA GLU A 57 4.95 -6.41 -18.98
C GLU A 57 6.37 -5.85 -18.82
N GLY A 58 7.20 -6.54 -18.04
CA GLY A 58 8.58 -6.13 -17.76
C GLY A 58 8.76 -5.14 -16.62
N ASP A 59 7.66 -4.68 -15.99
CA ASP A 59 7.75 -3.80 -14.82
C ASP A 59 8.19 -4.56 -13.56
N LEU A 60 9.03 -3.89 -12.76
CA LEU A 60 9.43 -4.35 -11.44
C LEU A 60 8.50 -3.77 -10.37
N ALA A 61 7.80 -4.64 -9.65
CA ALA A 61 6.90 -4.23 -8.58
C ALA A 61 7.64 -4.16 -7.23
N ILE A 62 7.77 -2.95 -6.68
CA ILE A 62 8.42 -2.70 -5.39
C ILE A 62 7.37 -2.32 -4.35
N LEU A 63 7.28 -3.11 -3.27
CA LEU A 63 6.49 -2.81 -2.10
C LEU A 63 7.36 -2.15 -1.03
N ILE A 64 6.89 -1.03 -0.46
CA ILE A 64 7.49 -0.40 0.71
C ILE A 64 6.40 -0.25 1.77
N GLY A 65 6.48 -1.02 2.86
CA GLY A 65 5.38 -1.10 3.83
C GLY A 65 5.81 -1.48 5.24
N ASP A 66 4.88 -1.35 6.17
CA ASP A 66 5.09 -1.64 7.60
C ASP A 66 3.94 -2.41 8.27
N GLY A 67 2.76 -2.43 7.62
CA GLY A 67 1.51 -2.84 8.24
C GLY A 67 1.00 -4.21 7.82
N GLY A 68 0.10 -4.78 8.63
CA GLY A 68 -0.56 -6.06 8.33
C GLY A 68 -1.42 -6.04 7.05
N SER A 69 -1.87 -4.86 6.62
CA SER A 69 -2.61 -4.71 5.36
C SER A 69 -1.77 -5.00 4.10
N ASP A 70 -0.45 -5.12 4.26
CA ASP A 70 0.48 -5.33 3.15
C ASP A 70 0.84 -6.81 2.95
N PHE A 71 0.32 -7.72 3.80
CA PHE A 71 0.70 -9.14 3.76
C PHE A 71 0.40 -9.81 2.42
N CYS A 72 -0.78 -9.59 1.85
CA CYS A 72 -1.16 -10.18 0.56
C CYS A 72 -0.24 -9.68 -0.56
N VAL A 73 -0.12 -8.36 -0.71
CA VAL A 73 0.69 -7.74 -1.78
C VAL A 73 2.20 -8.04 -1.66
N ALA A 74 2.68 -8.41 -0.47
CA ALA A 74 4.07 -8.83 -0.28
C ALA A 74 4.41 -10.15 -0.96
N HIS A 75 3.44 -11.03 -1.21
CA HIS A 75 3.66 -12.26 -1.99
C HIS A 75 3.76 -12.00 -3.49
N SER A 76 3.16 -10.92 -3.98
CA SER A 76 3.03 -10.60 -5.42
C SER A 76 4.09 -9.61 -5.91
N ALA A 77 4.70 -8.85 -4.99
CA ALA A 77 5.78 -7.92 -5.28
C ALA A 77 7.12 -8.63 -5.55
N ASP A 78 7.95 -8.07 -6.44
CA ASP A 78 9.29 -8.60 -6.73
C ASP A 78 10.28 -8.25 -5.62
N ILE A 79 10.16 -7.03 -5.07
CA ILE A 79 11.01 -6.52 -4.01
C ILE A 79 10.13 -5.99 -2.90
N VAL A 80 10.38 -6.45 -1.69
CA VAL A 80 9.66 -6.00 -0.49
C VAL A 80 10.64 -5.28 0.43
N PHE A 81 10.43 -3.99 0.66
CA PHE A 81 11.02 -3.26 1.78
C PHE A 81 10.04 -3.30 2.94
N ALA A 82 10.41 -3.98 4.02
CA ALA A 82 9.53 -4.23 5.16
C ALA A 82 10.11 -3.72 6.47
N LYS A 83 9.22 -3.23 7.34
CA LYS A 83 9.48 -2.97 8.76
C LYS A 83 8.25 -3.32 9.59
N GLY A 84 8.36 -3.23 10.92
CA GLY A 84 7.24 -3.50 11.82
C GLY A 84 6.60 -4.87 11.56
N ARG A 85 5.25 -4.91 11.55
CA ARG A 85 4.50 -6.18 11.40
C ARG A 85 4.72 -6.84 10.05
N LEU A 86 4.95 -6.06 8.99
CA LEU A 86 5.24 -6.62 7.66
C LEU A 86 6.55 -7.40 7.68
N LYS A 87 7.58 -6.88 8.34
CA LYS A 87 8.86 -7.57 8.48
C LYS A 87 8.67 -8.91 9.21
N ASP A 88 7.99 -8.89 10.35
CA ASP A 88 7.80 -10.11 11.16
C ASP A 88 7.04 -11.17 10.35
N TYR A 89 6.00 -10.76 9.62
CA TYR A 89 5.26 -11.65 8.72
C TYR A 89 6.11 -12.22 7.58
N CYS A 90 6.96 -11.40 6.95
CA CYS A 90 7.87 -11.87 5.90
C CYS A 90 8.87 -12.89 6.44
N GLU A 91 9.41 -12.70 7.65
CA GLU A 91 10.30 -13.66 8.33
C GLU A 91 9.57 -14.98 8.62
N GLU A 92 8.36 -14.92 9.17
CA GLU A 92 7.56 -16.10 9.50
C GLU A 92 7.15 -16.92 8.27
N ASN A 93 6.90 -16.26 7.14
CA ASN A 93 6.38 -16.90 5.91
C ASN A 93 7.45 -17.13 4.84
N GLY A 94 8.72 -16.83 5.13
CA GLY A 94 9.84 -17.03 4.19
C GLY A 94 9.77 -16.14 2.94
N ILE A 95 9.14 -14.96 3.04
CA ILE A 95 9.05 -13.98 1.95
C ILE A 95 10.37 -13.19 1.92
N PRO A 96 11.12 -13.15 0.80
CA PRO A 96 12.31 -12.32 0.69
C PRO A 96 11.98 -10.83 0.88
N PHE A 97 12.69 -10.16 1.79
CA PHE A 97 12.50 -8.74 2.04
C PHE A 97 13.81 -8.05 2.43
N ILE A 98 13.81 -6.72 2.34
CA ILE A 98 14.90 -5.85 2.77
C ILE A 98 14.39 -5.03 3.96
N PRO A 99 14.99 -5.17 5.17
CA PRO A 99 14.61 -4.34 6.30
C PRO A 99 15.03 -2.89 6.07
N PHE A 100 14.17 -1.94 6.45
CA PHE A 100 14.49 -0.50 6.39
C PHE A 100 14.00 0.26 7.62
N GLN A 101 14.63 1.36 7.97
CA GLN A 101 14.16 2.27 9.03
C GLN A 101 13.55 3.54 8.44
N SER A 102 14.19 4.06 7.39
CA SER A 102 13.75 5.26 6.68
C SER A 102 13.96 5.11 5.17
N PHE A 103 13.40 6.04 4.38
CA PHE A 103 13.67 6.09 2.95
C PHE A 103 15.16 6.30 2.61
N GLN A 104 15.99 6.81 3.53
CA GLN A 104 17.43 6.92 3.31
C GLN A 104 18.12 5.56 3.20
N ASP A 105 17.55 4.51 3.79
CA ASP A 105 18.10 3.16 3.68
C ASP A 105 17.77 2.53 2.31
N ILE A 106 16.68 2.99 1.70
CA ILE A 106 16.19 2.51 0.40
C ILE A 106 16.94 3.18 -0.75
N LEU A 107 17.43 4.41 -0.56
CA LEU A 107 18.15 5.18 -1.58
C LEU A 107 19.65 4.81 -1.72
N LYS A 108 20.16 3.87 -0.91
CA LYS A 108 21.55 3.42 -0.94
C LYS A 108 21.75 2.32 -1.98
#